data_AF-A0A355H0X6-F1
#
_entry.id   AF-A0A355H0X6-F1
#
_cell.length_a   1.000
_cell.length_b   1.000
_cell.length_c   1.000
_cell.angle_alpha   90.00
_cell.angle_beta   90.00
_cell.angle_gamma   90.00
#
_symmetry.space_group_name_H-M   'P 1'
#
loop_
_entity.id
_entity.type
_entity.pdbx_description
1 polymer ?
#
loop_
_entity_poly.entity_id
_entity_poly.type
_entity_poly.pdbx_seq_one_letter_code
_entity_poly.pdbx_strand_id
1 'polypeptide(L)'
;MVRIPLMKGSRVAVLSRSGGHAVLTADACARYGFEMVPFPPPFFEKIKTFYHTRVIAHQNPLDLGEIFDYSIFTDILEEALKLDNVDGVLFNHLYSVDFEREMSRAFLESVGKLAAKYSKPVSLAMISDREEILNVQLHQPYPVFTTPREAVEALNISRTYFMQKMALSRRGDLENYSLDLKTVERIRLRSISRRRIALTDEALTLCEAAGLRPVKDLLLKDELVPEKIPLRYPLAAKLISRDASHKSDIGGVAVNIRSKKQLSETLARMKEKILKLKEPPAIDGFLIQEMAPAGVECFVGGRRDPAFGPVIVVGLGGIFIEIF
;
A
#
# COMPACT_ATOMS: atom_id res chain seq x y z
N MET A 1 -1.21 -18.34 10.60
CA MET A 1 -0.59 -17.24 9.82
C MET A 1 0.63 -17.81 9.14
N VAL A 2 0.67 -17.83 7.81
CA VAL A 2 1.76 -18.43 7.02
C VAL A 2 3.09 -17.75 7.34
N ARG A 3 4.13 -18.53 7.69
CA ARG A 3 5.45 -18.03 8.11
C ARG A 3 6.53 -18.40 7.09
N ILE A 4 6.58 -17.69 5.96
CA ILE A 4 7.77 -17.69 5.09
C ILE A 4 8.35 -16.28 5.07
N PRO A 5 9.68 -16.09 5.18
CA PRO A 5 10.34 -14.82 4.90
C PRO A 5 9.97 -14.27 3.52
N LEU A 6 9.97 -12.95 3.35
CA LEU A 6 9.69 -12.35 2.05
C LEU A 6 10.85 -12.59 1.07
N MET A 7 10.52 -12.85 -0.19
CA MET A 7 11.51 -12.91 -1.27
C MET A 7 11.99 -11.50 -1.59
N LYS A 8 13.27 -11.22 -1.33
CA LYS A 8 13.82 -9.85 -1.43
C LYS A 8 14.43 -9.51 -2.79
N GLY A 9 14.78 -10.53 -3.57
CA GLY A 9 15.43 -10.40 -4.86
C GLY A 9 14.96 -11.46 -5.85
N SER A 10 15.76 -11.70 -6.88
CA SER A 10 15.41 -12.58 -8.01
C SER A 10 16.34 -13.79 -8.14
N ARG A 11 17.37 -13.91 -7.30
CA ARG A 11 18.38 -14.96 -7.41
C ARG A 11 17.93 -16.18 -6.63
N VAL A 12 17.79 -17.32 -7.31
CA VAL A 12 17.27 -18.54 -6.71
C VAL A 12 18.26 -19.70 -6.83
N ALA A 13 18.32 -20.52 -5.79
CA ALA A 13 18.85 -21.87 -5.88
C ALA A 13 17.68 -22.84 -6.13
N VAL A 14 17.81 -23.71 -7.13
CA VAL A 14 16.83 -24.76 -7.39
C VAL A 14 17.45 -26.09 -6.99
N LEU A 15 16.79 -26.80 -6.08
CA LEU A 15 17.15 -28.13 -5.60
C LEU A 15 16.03 -29.10 -5.99
N SER A 16 16.35 -30.23 -6.60
CA SER A 16 15.32 -31.10 -7.16
C SER A 16 15.68 -32.57 -7.06
N ARG A 17 14.75 -33.41 -6.58
CA ARG A 17 14.93 -34.87 -6.59
C ARG A 17 14.71 -35.52 -7.96
N SER A 18 14.17 -34.75 -8.91
CA SER A 18 13.82 -35.20 -10.26
C SER A 18 14.31 -34.20 -11.30
N GLY A 19 15.06 -34.67 -12.30
CA GLY A 19 15.50 -33.84 -13.42
C GLY A 19 14.34 -33.25 -14.23
N GLY A 20 13.23 -33.98 -14.40
CA GLY A 20 12.04 -33.46 -15.09
C GLY A 20 11.41 -32.26 -14.36
N HIS A 21 11.28 -32.35 -13.04
CA HIS A 21 10.76 -31.24 -12.22
C HIS A 21 11.75 -30.07 -12.16
N ALA A 22 13.05 -30.35 -12.24
CA ALA A 22 14.07 -29.32 -12.35
C ALA A 22 13.89 -28.49 -13.63
N VAL A 23 13.63 -29.13 -14.77
CA VAL A 23 13.35 -28.46 -16.04
C VAL A 23 12.07 -27.62 -15.96
N LEU A 24 10.97 -28.18 -15.41
CA LEU A 24 9.72 -27.42 -15.21
C LEU A 24 9.91 -26.20 -14.30
N THR A 25 10.78 -26.32 -13.31
CA THR A 25 11.14 -25.20 -12.43
C THR A 25 11.93 -24.15 -13.18
N ALA A 26 12.92 -24.57 -13.98
CA ALA A 26 13.72 -23.66 -14.81
C ALA A 26 12.85 -22.86 -15.79
N ASP A 27 11.90 -23.51 -16.47
CA ASP A 27 10.95 -22.85 -17.37
C ASP A 27 10.08 -21.83 -16.61
N ALA A 28 9.58 -22.19 -15.43
CA ALA A 28 8.82 -21.29 -14.59
C ALA A 28 9.67 -20.11 -14.08
N CYS A 29 10.92 -20.35 -13.67
CA CYS A 29 11.86 -19.30 -13.29
C CYS A 29 12.09 -18.32 -14.44
N ALA A 30 12.33 -18.81 -15.66
CA ALA A 30 12.48 -17.98 -16.85
C ALA A 30 11.23 -17.12 -17.10
N ARG A 31 10.03 -17.73 -17.01
CA ARG A 31 8.75 -17.01 -17.20
C ARG A 31 8.55 -15.87 -16.20
N TYR A 32 8.90 -16.08 -14.93
CA TYR A 32 8.72 -15.07 -13.88
C TYR A 32 9.98 -14.21 -13.65
N GLY A 33 11.02 -14.34 -14.47
CA GLY A 33 12.25 -13.55 -14.36
C GLY A 33 13.03 -13.80 -13.06
N PHE A 34 13.10 -15.06 -12.62
CA PHE A 34 14.04 -15.50 -11.60
C PHE A 34 15.34 -15.95 -12.25
N GLU A 35 16.47 -15.59 -11.64
CA GLU A 35 17.82 -15.94 -12.07
C GLU A 35 18.30 -17.14 -11.26
N MET A 36 18.53 -18.27 -11.95
CA MET A 36 19.16 -19.44 -11.35
C MET A 36 20.67 -19.21 -11.28
N VAL A 37 21.14 -18.70 -10.15
CA VAL A 37 22.56 -18.33 -9.99
C VAL A 37 23.46 -19.57 -9.97
N PRO A 38 24.65 -19.53 -10.60
CA PRO A 38 25.59 -20.64 -10.50
C PRO A 38 26.04 -20.82 -9.05
N PHE A 39 26.13 -22.07 -8.62
CA PHE A 39 26.69 -22.39 -7.31
C PHE A 39 28.21 -22.18 -7.32
N PRO A 40 28.79 -21.55 -6.29
CA PRO A 40 30.22 -21.30 -6.25
C PRO A 40 31.00 -22.58 -5.95
N PRO A 41 32.27 -22.72 -6.38
CA PRO A 41 33.06 -23.94 -6.13
C PRO A 41 33.11 -24.41 -4.65
N PRO A 42 33.24 -23.52 -3.63
CA PRO A 42 33.20 -23.92 -2.24
C PRO A 42 31.92 -24.64 -1.80
N PHE A 43 30.78 -24.33 -2.43
CA PHE A 43 29.51 -25.02 -2.17
C PHE A 43 29.59 -26.49 -2.58
N PHE A 44 30.16 -26.78 -3.75
CA PHE A 44 30.33 -28.16 -4.21
C PHE A 44 31.34 -28.93 -3.37
N GLU A 45 32.45 -28.30 -2.98
CA GLU A 45 33.43 -28.93 -2.08
C GLU A 45 32.81 -29.28 -0.72
N LYS A 46 31.94 -28.43 -0.20
CA LYS A 46 31.19 -28.72 1.03
C LYS A 46 30.22 -29.88 0.84
N ILE A 47 29.42 -29.85 -0.21
CA ILE A 47 28.40 -30.87 -0.47
C ILE A 47 28.99 -32.26 -0.72
N LYS A 48 30.15 -32.35 -1.38
CA LYS A 48 30.89 -33.63 -1.56
C LYS A 48 31.27 -34.30 -0.24
N THR A 49 31.28 -33.56 0.88
CA THR A 49 31.53 -34.15 2.20
C THR A 49 30.31 -34.86 2.79
N PHE A 50 29.11 -34.62 2.25
CA PHE A 50 27.85 -35.19 2.75
C PHE A 50 27.48 -36.51 2.07
N TYR A 51 27.93 -36.76 0.83
CA TYR A 51 27.66 -38.01 0.11
C TYR A 51 28.80 -38.40 -0.83
N HIS A 52 28.87 -39.71 -1.15
CA HIS A 52 29.87 -40.29 -2.05
C HIS A 52 29.31 -40.69 -3.44
N THR A 53 28.01 -40.50 -3.68
CA THR A 53 27.34 -40.81 -4.96
C THR A 53 27.61 -39.75 -6.04
N ARG A 54 27.36 -40.10 -7.30
CA ARG A 54 27.61 -39.21 -8.44
C ARG A 54 26.39 -38.32 -8.68
N VAL A 55 26.41 -37.09 -8.20
CA VAL A 55 25.45 -36.10 -8.72
C VAL A 55 25.74 -35.86 -10.19
N ILE A 56 24.73 -36.14 -11.03
CA ILE A 56 24.83 -36.18 -12.50
C ILE A 56 25.20 -34.81 -13.06
N ALA A 57 24.75 -33.72 -12.42
CA ALA A 57 25.04 -32.35 -12.82
C ALA A 57 25.29 -31.43 -11.62
N HIS A 58 26.53 -30.98 -11.46
CA HIS A 58 26.92 -29.95 -10.49
C HIS A 58 26.61 -28.54 -11.05
N GLN A 59 25.32 -28.24 -11.22
CA GLN A 59 24.84 -26.94 -11.69
C GLN A 59 23.58 -26.51 -10.94
N ASN A 60 23.02 -25.36 -11.30
CA ASN A 60 21.71 -24.92 -10.83
C ASN A 60 20.72 -25.05 -12.00
N PRO A 61 19.67 -25.89 -11.92
CA PRO A 61 19.24 -26.70 -10.77
C PRO A 61 20.19 -27.82 -10.34
N LEU A 62 20.26 -28.07 -9.02
CA LEU A 62 21.01 -29.18 -8.44
C LEU A 62 20.14 -30.44 -8.38
N ASP A 63 20.60 -31.50 -9.02
CA ASP A 63 19.93 -32.80 -9.02
C ASP A 63 20.31 -33.62 -7.78
N LEU A 64 19.30 -34.03 -7.02
CA LEU A 64 19.41 -34.88 -5.82
C LEU A 64 19.00 -36.33 -6.10
N GLY A 65 18.83 -36.67 -7.39
CA GLY A 65 18.31 -37.90 -7.98
C GLY A 65 18.83 -39.26 -7.46
N GLU A 66 19.98 -39.29 -6.79
CA GLU A 66 20.60 -40.51 -6.28
C GLU A 66 20.70 -40.55 -4.76
N ILE A 67 20.19 -39.52 -4.08
CA ILE A 67 20.28 -39.38 -2.63
C ILE A 67 18.93 -39.82 -2.01
N PHE A 68 18.99 -40.80 -1.11
CA PHE A 68 17.82 -41.35 -0.40
C PHE A 68 17.86 -41.06 1.11
N ASP A 69 18.96 -40.51 1.61
CA ASP A 69 19.06 -39.99 2.98
C ASP A 69 18.68 -38.51 2.98
N TYR A 70 17.54 -38.19 3.60
CA TYR A 70 17.01 -36.83 3.58
C TYR A 70 17.67 -35.90 4.62
N SER A 71 18.49 -36.42 5.52
CA SER A 71 19.36 -35.57 6.35
C SER A 71 20.33 -34.77 5.45
N ILE A 72 20.78 -35.39 4.37
CA ILE A 72 21.61 -34.75 3.34
C ILE A 72 20.82 -33.64 2.61
N PHE A 73 19.50 -33.78 2.43
CA PHE A 73 18.69 -32.70 1.85
C PHE A 73 18.65 -31.48 2.77
N THR A 74 18.51 -31.71 4.08
CA THR A 74 18.57 -30.66 5.08
C THR A 74 19.91 -29.93 5.04
N ASP A 75 21.02 -30.66 4.99
CA ASP A 75 22.37 -30.09 4.94
C ASP A 75 22.61 -29.28 3.64
N ILE A 76 22.22 -29.82 2.48
CA ILE A 76 22.33 -29.14 1.19
C ILE A 76 21.47 -27.87 1.16
N LEU A 77 20.24 -27.95 1.66
CA LEU A 77 19.34 -26.80 1.76
C LEU A 77 19.94 -25.72 2.66
N GLU A 78 20.49 -26.10 3.81
CA GLU A 78 21.15 -25.17 4.72
C GLU A 78 22.37 -24.49 4.06
N GLU A 79 23.23 -25.23 3.37
CA GLU A 79 24.35 -24.64 2.63
C GLU A 79 23.89 -23.71 1.51
N ALA A 80 22.80 -24.03 0.80
CA ALA A 80 22.24 -23.15 -0.24
C ALA A 80 21.70 -21.85 0.35
N LEU A 81 21.07 -21.91 1.54
CA LEU A 81 20.57 -20.74 2.25
C LEU A 81 21.69 -19.83 2.77
N LYS A 82 22.89 -20.37 3.06
CA LYS A 82 24.07 -19.58 3.47
C LYS A 82 24.65 -18.72 2.35
N LEU A 83 24.38 -19.04 1.08
CA LEU A 83 24.98 -18.35 -0.05
C LEU A 83 24.47 -16.90 -0.20
N ASP A 84 25.36 -15.91 -0.12
CA ASP A 84 25.01 -14.47 -0.27
C ASP A 84 24.46 -14.11 -1.66
N ASN A 85 24.79 -14.91 -2.67
CA ASN A 85 24.27 -14.75 -4.03
C ASN A 85 22.89 -15.39 -4.25
N VAL A 86 22.29 -16.00 -3.22
CA VAL A 86 20.96 -16.62 -3.27
C VAL A 86 19.98 -15.83 -2.38
N ASP A 87 18.88 -15.38 -2.97
CA ASP A 87 17.82 -14.63 -2.27
C ASP A 87 16.70 -15.55 -1.74
N GLY A 88 16.54 -16.73 -2.34
CA GLY A 88 15.55 -17.75 -1.96
C GLY A 88 15.80 -19.10 -2.61
N VAL A 89 15.16 -20.14 -2.12
CA VAL A 89 15.33 -21.53 -2.60
C VAL A 89 14.00 -22.08 -3.12
N LEU A 90 14.07 -22.77 -4.26
CA LEU A 90 13.00 -23.61 -4.79
C LEU A 90 13.39 -25.07 -4.58
N PHE A 91 12.53 -25.83 -3.93
CA PHE A 91 12.79 -27.24 -3.65
C PHE A 91 11.69 -28.12 -4.24
N ASN A 92 12.04 -28.99 -5.19
CA ASN A 92 11.13 -30.01 -5.69
C ASN A 92 11.34 -31.30 -4.89
N HIS A 93 10.40 -31.56 -3.99
CA HIS A 93 10.42 -32.72 -3.10
C HIS A 93 9.49 -33.80 -3.63
N LEU A 94 10.08 -34.91 -4.08
CA LEU A 94 9.35 -36.03 -4.66
C LEU A 94 9.68 -37.29 -3.88
N TYR A 95 8.66 -37.97 -3.37
CA TYR A 95 8.86 -39.18 -2.57
C TYR A 95 7.64 -40.10 -2.61
N SER A 96 7.88 -41.39 -2.37
CA SER A 96 6.81 -42.38 -2.17
C SER A 96 6.52 -42.55 -0.69
N VAL A 97 5.24 -42.51 -0.31
CA VAL A 97 4.81 -42.66 1.08
C VAL A 97 5.20 -44.00 1.68
N ASP A 98 5.22 -45.07 0.88
CA ASP A 98 5.46 -46.44 1.37
C ASP A 98 6.87 -46.64 1.94
N PHE A 99 7.82 -45.78 1.56
CA PHE A 99 9.24 -45.94 1.90
C PHE A 99 9.87 -44.72 2.57
N GLU A 100 9.36 -43.52 2.30
CA GLU A 100 10.10 -42.28 2.59
C GLU A 100 9.33 -41.32 3.51
N ARG A 101 8.14 -41.71 4.02
CA ARG A 101 7.26 -40.82 4.81
C ARG A 101 7.96 -40.20 6.02
N GLU A 102 8.54 -41.01 6.91
CA GLU A 102 9.12 -40.51 8.15
C GLU A 102 10.31 -39.57 7.88
N MET A 103 11.18 -39.95 6.93
CA MET A 103 12.33 -39.13 6.52
C MET A 103 11.88 -37.82 5.86
N SER A 104 10.85 -37.88 5.01
CA SER A 104 10.24 -36.72 4.37
C SER A 104 9.68 -35.74 5.38
N ARG A 105 8.92 -36.22 6.35
CA ARG A 105 8.34 -35.37 7.40
C ARG A 105 9.40 -34.71 8.27
N ALA A 106 10.46 -35.45 8.63
CA ALA A 106 11.61 -34.89 9.34
C ALA A 106 12.30 -33.77 8.52
N PHE A 107 12.51 -33.98 7.22
CA PHE A 107 13.04 -32.96 6.32
C PHE A 107 12.12 -31.72 6.27
N LEU A 108 10.81 -31.89 6.07
CA LEU A 108 9.83 -30.80 6.01
C LEU A 108 9.78 -29.98 7.30
N GLU A 109 9.91 -30.61 8.47
CA GLU A 109 10.04 -29.87 9.74
C GLU A 109 11.29 -28.99 9.81
N SER A 110 12.39 -29.44 9.19
CA SER A 110 13.65 -28.68 9.13
C SER A 110 13.56 -27.46 8.21
N VAL A 111 12.81 -27.55 7.11
CA VAL A 111 12.67 -26.48 6.10
C VAL A 111 12.19 -25.17 6.72
N GLY A 112 11.12 -25.22 7.53
CA GLY A 112 10.57 -24.03 8.17
C GLY A 112 11.54 -23.37 9.16
N LYS A 113 12.30 -24.18 9.90
CA LYS A 113 13.32 -23.72 10.85
C LYS A 113 14.49 -23.06 10.11
N LEU A 114 14.95 -23.66 9.02
CA LEU A 114 16.05 -23.14 8.19
C LEU A 114 15.66 -21.83 7.48
N ALA A 115 14.47 -21.78 6.87
CA ALA A 115 13.97 -20.56 6.23
C ALA A 115 13.93 -19.38 7.23
N ALA A 116 13.44 -19.63 8.45
CA ALA A 116 13.42 -18.63 9.51
C ALA A 116 14.83 -18.22 9.96
N LYS A 117 15.72 -19.19 10.21
CA LYS A 117 17.10 -18.97 10.65
C LYS A 117 17.89 -18.07 9.69
N TYR A 118 17.80 -18.32 8.39
CA TYR A 118 18.54 -17.57 7.36
C TYR A 118 17.77 -16.38 6.78
N SER A 119 16.51 -16.18 7.19
CA SER A 119 15.64 -15.10 6.70
C SER A 119 15.53 -15.06 5.16
N LYS A 120 15.52 -16.24 4.53
CA LYS A 120 15.33 -16.45 3.08
C LYS A 120 14.18 -17.44 2.86
N PRO A 121 13.27 -17.18 1.91
CA PRO A 121 12.17 -18.08 1.63
C PRO A 121 12.66 -19.40 1.04
N VAL A 122 12.01 -20.49 1.46
CA VAL A 122 12.06 -21.78 0.76
C VAL A 122 10.65 -22.04 0.24
N SER A 123 10.50 -22.17 -1.06
CA SER A 123 9.23 -22.52 -1.71
C SER A 123 9.31 -23.96 -2.20
N LEU A 124 8.39 -24.78 -1.70
CA LEU A 124 8.46 -26.24 -1.83
C LEU A 124 7.34 -26.75 -2.73
N ALA A 125 7.72 -27.39 -3.84
CA ALA A 125 6.82 -28.17 -4.67
C ALA A 125 6.90 -29.64 -4.23
N MET A 126 5.82 -30.16 -3.68
CA MET A 126 5.72 -31.53 -3.17
C MET A 126 4.90 -32.39 -4.14
N ILE A 127 5.50 -33.51 -4.55
CA ILE A 127 4.85 -34.52 -5.39
C ILE A 127 4.90 -35.84 -4.62
N SER A 128 3.75 -36.27 -4.14
CA SER A 128 3.55 -37.46 -3.30
C SER A 128 2.06 -37.85 -3.37
N ASP A 129 1.66 -38.90 -2.67
CA ASP A 129 0.26 -39.28 -2.51
C ASP A 129 -0.62 -38.13 -1.98
N ARG A 130 -1.85 -38.06 -2.50
CA ARG A 130 -2.81 -36.97 -2.22
C ARG A 130 -3.07 -36.78 -0.73
N GLU A 131 -3.28 -37.88 0.00
CA GLU A 131 -3.56 -37.83 1.44
C GLU A 131 -2.37 -37.29 2.23
N GLU A 132 -1.15 -37.60 1.79
CA GLU A 132 0.07 -37.12 2.41
C GLU A 132 0.28 -35.62 2.15
N ILE A 133 0.07 -35.16 0.92
CA ILE A 133 0.12 -33.71 0.59
C ILE A 133 -0.86 -32.93 1.48
N LEU A 134 -2.11 -33.40 1.59
CA LEU A 134 -3.12 -32.76 2.45
C LEU A 134 -2.70 -32.76 3.91
N ASN A 135 -2.14 -33.88 4.41
CA ASN A 135 -1.65 -33.96 5.77
C ASN A 135 -0.53 -32.94 6.03
N VAL A 136 0.46 -32.87 5.14
CA VAL A 136 1.57 -31.92 5.24
C VAL A 136 1.07 -30.48 5.20
N GLN A 137 0.15 -30.13 4.29
CA GLN A 137 -0.41 -28.78 4.19
C GLN A 137 -1.16 -28.34 5.45
N LEU A 138 -1.82 -29.26 6.17
CA LEU A 138 -2.53 -28.97 7.40
C LEU A 138 -1.61 -28.77 8.61
N HIS A 139 -0.43 -29.39 8.62
CA HIS A 139 0.46 -29.41 9.79
C HIS A 139 1.70 -28.52 9.64
N GLN A 140 2.10 -28.15 8.41
CA GLN A 140 3.25 -27.28 8.19
C GLN A 140 2.85 -25.79 8.30
N PRO A 141 3.69 -24.94 8.92
CA PRO A 141 3.39 -23.51 9.10
C PRO A 141 3.65 -22.66 7.85
N TYR A 142 4.00 -23.30 6.73
CA TYR A 142 4.34 -22.69 5.45
C TYR A 142 3.63 -23.41 4.29
N PRO A 143 3.32 -22.70 3.18
CA PRO A 143 2.66 -23.30 2.03
C PRO A 143 3.55 -24.32 1.34
N VAL A 144 2.90 -25.42 0.94
CA VAL A 144 3.46 -26.44 0.07
C VAL A 144 2.59 -26.49 -1.20
N PHE A 145 3.24 -26.46 -2.34
CA PHE A 145 2.60 -26.43 -3.66
C PHE A 145 2.65 -27.80 -4.31
N THR A 146 1.72 -28.11 -5.20
CA THR A 146 1.67 -29.44 -5.85
C THR A 146 2.35 -29.46 -7.20
N THR A 147 2.78 -28.29 -7.70
CA THR A 147 3.52 -28.17 -8.95
C THR A 147 4.71 -27.21 -8.81
N PRO A 148 5.81 -27.42 -9.56
CA PRO A 148 6.92 -26.47 -9.62
C PRO A 148 6.50 -25.05 -10.03
N ARG A 149 5.57 -24.95 -10.98
CA ARG A 149 5.05 -23.67 -11.47
C ARG A 149 4.41 -22.84 -10.36
N GLU A 150 3.53 -23.45 -9.56
CA GLU A 150 2.87 -22.77 -8.44
C GLU A 150 3.89 -22.32 -7.39
N ALA A 151 4.91 -23.14 -7.10
CA ALA A 151 5.97 -22.79 -6.16
C ALA A 151 6.78 -21.56 -6.62
N VAL A 152 7.08 -21.46 -7.91
CA VAL A 152 7.76 -20.27 -8.48
C VAL A 152 6.82 -19.06 -8.50
N GLU A 153 5.56 -19.24 -8.90
CA GLU A 153 4.56 -18.17 -8.92
C GLU A 153 4.34 -17.56 -7.54
N ALA A 154 4.27 -18.37 -6.50
CA ALA A 154 4.16 -17.91 -5.12
C ALA A 154 5.38 -17.09 -4.67
N LEU A 155 6.61 -17.51 -5.04
CA LEU A 155 7.80 -16.68 -4.80
C LEU A 155 7.73 -15.36 -5.56
N ASN A 156 7.22 -15.36 -6.80
CA ASN A 156 7.07 -14.13 -7.57
C ASN A 156 6.07 -13.17 -6.91
N ILE A 157 4.95 -13.67 -6.38
CA ILE A 157 4.00 -12.88 -5.61
C ILE A 157 4.67 -12.29 -4.37
N SER A 158 5.43 -13.10 -3.62
CA SER A 158 6.20 -12.66 -2.45
C SER A 158 7.21 -11.56 -2.81
N ARG A 159 7.94 -11.72 -3.92
CA ARG A 159 8.90 -10.74 -4.45
C ARG A 159 8.22 -9.44 -4.86
N THR A 160 7.13 -9.54 -5.60
CA THR A 160 6.35 -8.39 -6.07
C THR A 160 5.82 -7.59 -4.88
N TYR A 161 5.26 -8.27 -3.88
CA TYR A 161 4.82 -7.64 -2.65
C TYR A 161 5.97 -6.93 -1.91
N PHE A 162 7.12 -7.58 -1.76
CA PHE A 162 8.29 -6.96 -1.13
C PHE A 162 8.74 -5.71 -1.89
N MET A 163 8.85 -5.78 -3.22
CA MET A 163 9.23 -4.65 -4.06
C MET A 163 8.24 -3.48 -3.94
N GLN A 164 6.94 -3.76 -3.97
CA GLN A 164 5.90 -2.73 -3.79
C GLN A 164 5.95 -2.12 -2.40
N LYS A 165 6.12 -2.94 -1.35
CA LYS A 165 6.27 -2.48 0.03
C LYS A 165 7.48 -1.55 0.16
N MET A 166 8.62 -1.92 -0.41
CA MET A 166 9.82 -1.09 -0.40
C MET A 166 9.67 0.19 -1.25
N ALA A 167 8.97 0.13 -2.38
CA ALA A 167 8.66 1.31 -3.18
C ALA A 167 7.75 2.29 -2.41
N LEU A 168 6.76 1.79 -1.66
CA LEU A 168 5.93 2.62 -0.78
C LEU A 168 6.73 3.24 0.37
N SER A 169 7.66 2.47 0.97
CA SER A 169 8.57 2.98 2.00
C SER A 169 9.57 4.02 1.50
N ARG A 170 9.76 4.14 0.16
CA ARG A 170 10.63 5.15 -0.47
C ARG A 170 9.91 6.47 -0.79
N ARG A 171 8.65 6.67 -0.38
CA ARG A 171 7.89 7.92 -0.60
C ARG A 171 8.38 9.12 0.24
N GLY A 172 9.53 9.00 0.90
CA GLY A 172 10.05 9.97 1.86
C GLY A 172 9.48 9.74 3.26
N ASP A 173 10.04 10.47 4.23
CA ASP A 173 9.45 10.55 5.56
C ASP A 173 8.14 11.34 5.48
N LEU A 174 7.11 10.89 6.20
CA LEU A 174 5.93 11.72 6.39
C LEU A 174 6.38 13.00 7.10
N GLU A 175 6.14 14.16 6.49
CA GLU A 175 6.35 15.43 7.18
C GLU A 175 5.58 15.42 8.50
N ASN A 176 6.27 15.71 9.58
CA ASN A 176 5.64 15.79 10.89
C ASN A 176 4.95 17.15 11.01
N TYR A 177 3.67 17.18 10.67
CA TYR A 177 2.86 18.39 10.84
C TYR A 177 2.45 18.52 12.30
N SER A 178 2.82 19.65 12.93
CA SER A 178 2.32 19.98 14.26
C SER A 178 0.81 20.27 14.18
N LEU A 179 0.00 19.38 14.75
CA LEU A 179 -1.44 19.59 14.86
C LEU A 179 -1.74 20.53 16.02
N ASP A 180 -2.42 21.65 15.76
CA ASP A 180 -2.99 22.48 16.82
C ASP A 180 -4.30 21.84 17.32
N LEU A 181 -4.14 20.83 18.19
CA LEU A 181 -5.24 20.11 18.81
C LEU A 181 -6.18 21.02 19.61
N LYS A 182 -5.68 22.14 20.16
CA LYS A 182 -6.52 23.07 20.93
C LYS A 182 -7.50 23.80 20.02
N THR A 183 -7.05 24.22 18.84
CA THR A 183 -7.91 24.84 17.84
C THR A 183 -8.92 23.84 17.29
N VAL A 184 -8.48 22.62 16.98
CA VAL A 184 -9.37 21.55 16.51
C VAL A 184 -10.48 21.26 17.52
N GLU A 185 -10.13 21.06 18.79
CA GLU A 185 -11.10 20.72 19.83
C GLU A 185 -12.09 21.86 20.10
N ARG A 186 -11.61 23.12 20.11
CA ARG A 186 -12.47 24.31 20.25
C ARG A 186 -13.52 24.41 19.15
N ILE A 187 -13.13 24.19 17.89
CA ILE A 187 -14.08 24.21 16.76
C ILE A 187 -15.05 23.04 16.85
N ARG A 188 -14.55 21.84 17.17
CA ARG A 188 -15.37 20.63 17.35
C ARG A 188 -16.47 20.82 18.39
N LEU A 189 -16.11 21.31 19.59
CA LEU A 189 -17.06 21.54 20.68
C LEU A 189 -18.10 22.61 20.32
N ARG A 190 -17.71 23.66 19.59
CA ARG A 190 -18.63 24.69 19.10
C ARG A 190 -19.62 24.16 18.06
N SER A 191 -19.16 23.31 17.14
CA SER A 191 -20.01 22.65 16.15
C SER A 191 -21.02 21.71 16.81
N ILE A 192 -20.57 20.89 17.77
CA ILE A 192 -21.44 19.98 18.55
C ILE A 192 -22.50 20.76 19.33
N SER A 193 -22.11 21.81 20.08
CA SER A 193 -23.05 22.58 20.89
C SER A 193 -24.12 23.29 20.05
N ARG A 194 -23.79 23.65 18.81
CA ARG A 194 -24.71 24.27 17.86
C ARG A 194 -25.40 23.28 16.93
N ARG A 195 -25.18 21.97 17.11
CA ARG A 195 -25.79 20.88 16.31
C ARG A 195 -25.62 21.10 14.80
N ARG A 196 -24.44 21.54 14.37
CA ARG A 196 -24.11 21.77 12.96
C ARG A 196 -22.68 21.34 12.66
N ILE A 197 -22.37 21.14 11.37
CA ILE A 197 -20.99 20.99 10.90
C ILE A 197 -20.22 22.32 11.03
N ALA A 198 -18.88 22.25 10.89
CA ALA A 198 -18.06 23.45 10.82
C ALA A 198 -18.47 24.31 9.62
N LEU A 199 -18.59 25.63 9.83
CA LEU A 199 -18.78 26.58 8.73
C LEU A 199 -17.49 26.68 7.91
N THR A 200 -17.55 27.28 6.72
CA THR A 200 -16.40 27.33 5.81
C THR A 200 -15.18 28.00 6.43
N ASP A 201 -15.35 29.11 7.16
CA ASP A 201 -14.27 29.78 7.89
C ASP A 201 -13.65 28.89 8.98
N GLU A 202 -14.51 28.18 9.73
CA GLU A 202 -14.08 27.22 10.74
C GLU A 202 -13.35 26.02 10.12
N ALA A 203 -13.82 25.51 8.97
CA ALA A 203 -13.18 24.42 8.25
C ALA A 203 -11.80 24.79 7.70
N LEU A 204 -11.62 26.01 7.20
CA LEU A 204 -10.32 26.51 6.75
C LEU A 204 -9.35 26.67 7.93
N THR A 205 -9.86 27.15 9.07
CA THR A 205 -9.07 27.20 10.32
C THR A 205 -8.64 25.80 10.78
N LEU A 206 -9.50 24.77 10.60
CA LEU A 206 -9.13 23.38 10.87
C LEU A 206 -8.04 22.88 9.91
N CYS A 207 -8.10 23.25 8.63
CA CYS A 207 -7.07 22.92 7.65
C CYS A 207 -5.72 23.53 8.06
N GLU A 208 -5.69 24.81 8.46
CA GLU A 208 -4.48 25.47 8.98
C GLU A 208 -3.95 24.79 10.24
N ALA A 209 -4.82 24.48 11.20
CA ALA A 209 -4.47 23.74 12.41
C ALA A 209 -3.92 22.33 12.11
N ALA A 210 -4.22 21.79 10.93
CA ALA A 210 -3.71 20.51 10.43
C ALA A 210 -2.42 20.64 9.58
N GLY A 211 -1.86 21.84 9.45
CA GLY A 211 -0.65 22.11 8.66
C GLY A 211 -0.90 22.36 7.17
N LEU A 212 -2.16 22.42 6.74
CA LEU A 212 -2.50 22.82 5.37
C LEU A 212 -2.41 24.35 5.22
N ARG A 213 -2.26 24.80 3.98
CA ARG A 213 -2.16 26.23 3.65
C ARG A 213 -3.33 26.66 2.75
N PRO A 214 -4.50 27.00 3.33
CA PRO A 214 -5.56 27.62 2.57
C PRO A 214 -5.14 28.94 1.93
N VAL A 215 -5.89 29.37 0.91
CA VAL A 215 -5.78 30.74 0.39
C VAL A 215 -6.17 31.74 1.47
N LYS A 216 -5.54 32.91 1.48
CA LYS A 216 -5.85 33.96 2.45
C LYS A 216 -7.32 34.37 2.34
N ASP A 217 -7.95 34.55 3.48
CA ASP A 217 -9.35 34.96 3.56
C ASP A 217 -9.63 36.01 4.64
N LEU A 218 -10.84 36.59 4.56
CA LEU A 218 -11.38 37.54 5.50
C LEU A 218 -12.89 37.33 5.62
N LEU A 219 -13.37 37.08 6.83
CA LEU A 219 -14.81 37.01 7.12
C LEU A 219 -15.38 38.41 7.40
N LEU A 220 -16.38 38.81 6.60
CA LEU A 220 -17.12 40.06 6.75
C LEU A 220 -18.51 39.77 7.35
N LYS A 221 -18.77 40.20 8.59
CA LYS A 221 -20.05 39.97 9.29
C LYS A 221 -21.04 41.14 9.20
N ASP A 222 -20.56 42.35 8.88
CA ASP A 222 -21.34 43.60 8.80
C ASP A 222 -21.00 44.39 7.50
N GLU A 223 -21.52 45.61 7.36
CA GLU A 223 -21.15 46.56 6.28
C GLU A 223 -19.71 47.08 6.46
N LEU A 224 -18.74 46.19 6.30
CA LEU A 224 -17.34 46.57 6.25
C LEU A 224 -17.05 47.21 4.89
N VAL A 225 -16.50 48.43 4.93
CA VAL A 225 -16.12 49.18 3.73
C VAL A 225 -14.99 48.45 3.01
N PRO A 226 -15.13 48.07 1.73
CA PRO A 226 -14.11 47.31 0.97
C PRO A 226 -12.73 47.96 0.86
N GLU A 227 -12.61 49.22 1.29
CA GLU A 227 -11.38 49.99 1.32
C GLU A 227 -10.29 49.40 2.22
N LYS A 228 -10.66 48.62 3.25
CA LYS A 228 -9.74 48.08 4.27
C LYS A 228 -9.38 46.59 4.12
N ILE A 229 -9.70 45.95 2.99
CA ILE A 229 -9.46 44.51 2.82
C ILE A 229 -7.97 44.24 2.48
N PRO A 230 -7.22 43.53 3.34
CA PRO A 230 -5.79 43.29 3.15
C PRO A 230 -5.51 42.04 2.28
N LEU A 231 -6.28 41.85 1.21
CA LEU A 231 -6.21 40.69 0.31
C LEU A 231 -5.81 41.11 -1.11
N ARG A 232 -5.19 40.18 -1.85
CA ARG A 232 -4.77 40.39 -3.24
C ARG A 232 -5.85 39.96 -4.22
N TYR A 233 -6.12 40.82 -5.20
CA TYR A 233 -7.03 40.52 -6.30
C TYR A 233 -6.39 39.56 -7.32
N PRO A 234 -7.17 38.68 -7.99
CA PRO A 234 -8.63 38.60 -7.92
C PRO A 234 -9.14 37.87 -6.67
N LEU A 235 -10.35 38.24 -6.24
CA LEU A 235 -11.02 37.72 -5.06
C LEU A 235 -12.26 36.88 -5.42
N ALA A 236 -12.63 35.99 -4.53
CA ALA A 236 -13.94 35.34 -4.47
C ALA A 236 -14.71 35.78 -3.22
N ALA A 237 -16.02 35.95 -3.35
CA ALA A 237 -16.94 36.21 -2.24
C ALA A 237 -17.90 35.02 -2.09
N LYS A 238 -17.97 34.45 -0.89
CA LYS A 238 -18.80 33.29 -0.58
C LYS A 238 -19.69 33.59 0.62
N LEU A 239 -21.00 33.33 0.50
CA LEU A 239 -21.94 33.45 1.61
C LEU A 239 -21.56 32.50 2.74
N ILE A 240 -21.52 33.02 3.97
CA ILE A 240 -21.53 32.22 5.18
C ILE A 240 -22.95 32.25 5.72
N SER A 241 -23.55 31.08 5.80
CA SER A 241 -24.90 30.88 6.30
C SER A 241 -24.96 29.56 7.04
N ARG A 242 -25.60 29.56 8.20
CA ARG A 242 -25.97 28.36 8.96
C ARG A 242 -27.06 27.52 8.30
N ASP A 243 -27.83 28.10 7.38
CA ASP A 243 -29.01 27.46 6.77
C ASP A 243 -28.75 26.99 5.32
N ALA A 244 -27.59 27.30 4.73
CA ALA A 244 -27.29 26.98 3.33
C ALA A 244 -25.94 26.26 3.14
N SER A 245 -26.01 24.96 2.84
CA SER A 245 -24.86 24.15 2.42
C SER A 245 -24.54 24.30 0.92
N HIS A 246 -25.56 24.44 0.06
CA HIS A 246 -25.42 24.62 -1.39
C HIS A 246 -25.45 26.11 -1.77
N LYS A 247 -24.28 26.76 -1.65
CA LYS A 247 -24.14 28.23 -1.76
C LYS A 247 -24.22 28.74 -3.19
N SER A 248 -23.78 27.95 -4.18
CA SER A 248 -23.74 28.38 -5.58
C SER A 248 -25.15 28.54 -6.17
N ASP A 249 -26.06 27.63 -5.83
CA ASP A 249 -27.40 27.54 -6.41
C ASP A 249 -28.27 28.74 -6.05
N ILE A 250 -28.02 29.33 -4.89
CA ILE A 250 -28.70 30.55 -4.41
C ILE A 250 -27.99 31.84 -4.84
N GLY A 251 -26.93 31.76 -5.64
CA GLY A 251 -26.09 32.92 -6.01
C GLY A 251 -25.22 33.43 -4.85
N GLY A 252 -24.95 32.57 -3.87
CA GLY A 252 -24.09 32.84 -2.72
C GLY A 252 -22.60 32.70 -3.00
N VAL A 253 -22.17 32.58 -4.26
CA VAL A 253 -20.76 32.58 -4.66
C VAL A 253 -20.54 33.53 -5.84
N ALA A 254 -19.53 34.38 -5.73
CA ALA A 254 -19.00 35.19 -6.83
C ALA A 254 -17.48 35.04 -6.88
N VAL A 255 -16.92 34.91 -8.08
CA VAL A 255 -15.48 34.71 -8.30
C VAL A 255 -14.92 35.78 -9.23
N ASN A 256 -13.59 35.87 -9.32
CA ASN A 256 -12.88 36.76 -10.26
C ASN A 256 -13.28 38.25 -10.09
N ILE A 257 -13.46 38.67 -8.84
CA ILE A 257 -13.65 40.07 -8.47
C ILE A 257 -12.27 40.72 -8.54
N ARG A 258 -12.11 41.81 -9.30
CA ARG A 258 -10.82 42.40 -9.68
C ARG A 258 -10.53 43.77 -9.07
N SER A 259 -11.52 44.38 -8.40
CA SER A 259 -11.35 45.69 -7.77
C SER A 259 -12.21 45.87 -6.52
N LYS A 260 -11.86 46.87 -5.71
CA LYS A 260 -12.63 47.27 -4.52
C LYS A 260 -14.07 47.66 -4.87
N LYS A 261 -14.24 48.47 -5.93
CA LYS A 261 -15.56 48.87 -6.43
C LYS A 261 -16.41 47.67 -6.82
N GLN A 262 -15.83 46.74 -7.60
CA GLN A 262 -16.54 45.53 -8.03
C GLN A 262 -16.93 44.64 -6.85
N LEU A 263 -16.11 44.60 -5.80
CA LEU A 263 -16.44 43.86 -4.58
C LEU A 263 -17.67 44.45 -3.88
N SER A 264 -17.71 45.78 -3.66
CA SER A 264 -18.87 46.45 -3.05
C SER A 264 -20.16 46.15 -3.82
N GLU A 265 -20.13 46.34 -5.14
CA GLU A 265 -21.27 46.12 -6.03
C GLU A 265 -21.71 44.64 -6.01
N THR A 266 -20.75 43.72 -5.98
CA THR A 266 -21.02 42.28 -5.96
C THR A 266 -21.68 41.85 -4.66
N LEU A 267 -21.18 42.33 -3.51
CA LEU A 267 -21.76 42.01 -2.20
C LEU A 267 -23.19 42.56 -2.06
N ALA A 268 -23.43 43.80 -2.49
CA ALA A 268 -24.76 44.39 -2.48
C ALA A 268 -25.74 43.58 -3.35
N ARG A 269 -25.33 43.24 -4.58
CA ARG A 269 -26.12 42.41 -5.50
C ARG A 269 -26.39 41.01 -4.95
N MET A 270 -25.40 40.36 -4.35
CA MET A 270 -25.57 39.04 -3.73
C MET A 270 -26.58 39.11 -2.59
N LYS A 271 -26.45 40.09 -1.68
CA LYS A 271 -27.38 40.30 -0.56
C LYS A 271 -28.80 40.53 -1.06
N GLU A 272 -28.99 41.41 -2.04
CA GLU A 272 -30.30 41.68 -2.65
C GLU A 272 -30.91 40.41 -3.26
N LYS A 273 -30.13 39.64 -4.02
CA LYS A 273 -30.58 38.39 -4.65
C LYS A 273 -31.01 37.35 -3.61
N ILE A 274 -30.23 37.18 -2.55
CA ILE A 274 -30.52 36.22 -1.47
C ILE A 274 -31.80 36.61 -0.72
N LEU A 275 -31.98 37.89 -0.42
CA LEU A 275 -33.18 38.40 0.27
C LEU A 275 -34.47 38.29 -0.56
N LYS A 276 -34.35 38.20 -1.90
CA LYS A 276 -35.48 38.00 -2.82
C LYS A 276 -35.90 36.54 -2.99
N LEU A 277 -35.21 35.59 -2.37
CA LEU A 277 -35.59 34.18 -2.41
C LEU A 277 -36.90 33.96 -1.63
N LYS A 278 -37.67 32.96 -2.05
CA LYS A 278 -38.94 32.58 -1.37
C LYS A 278 -38.70 32.23 0.10
N GLU A 279 -37.57 31.59 0.38
CA GLU A 279 -37.10 31.23 1.72
C GLU A 279 -35.64 31.68 1.86
N PRO A 280 -35.39 32.93 2.28
CA PRO A 280 -34.04 33.47 2.35
C PRO A 280 -33.28 32.84 3.53
N PRO A 281 -32.09 32.25 3.32
CA PRO A 281 -31.27 31.73 4.40
C PRO A 281 -30.68 32.86 5.25
N ALA A 282 -30.29 32.57 6.50
CA ALA A 282 -29.61 33.56 7.32
C ALA A 282 -28.29 34.02 6.68
N ILE A 283 -28.05 35.33 6.66
CA ILE A 283 -26.78 35.91 6.19
C ILE A 283 -25.90 36.13 7.43
N ASP A 284 -25.06 35.15 7.75
CA ASP A 284 -24.09 35.26 8.86
C ASP A 284 -22.81 36.04 8.45
N GLY A 285 -22.65 36.31 7.15
CA GLY A 285 -21.58 37.13 6.59
C GLY A 285 -21.15 36.69 5.19
N PHE A 286 -20.09 37.31 4.68
CA PHE A 286 -19.41 36.92 3.45
C PHE A 286 -17.94 36.61 3.73
N LEU A 287 -17.49 35.44 3.30
CA LEU A 287 -16.09 35.07 3.29
C LEU A 287 -15.45 35.55 1.98
N ILE A 288 -14.49 36.46 2.09
CA ILE A 288 -13.72 36.99 0.97
C ILE A 288 -12.39 36.24 0.91
N GLN A 289 -12.04 35.66 -0.23
CA GLN A 289 -10.83 34.86 -0.37
C GLN A 289 -10.01 35.30 -1.59
N GLU A 290 -8.69 35.23 -1.49
CA GLU A 290 -7.81 35.28 -2.66
C GLU A 290 -8.11 34.10 -3.59
N MET A 291 -8.09 34.33 -4.91
CA MET A 291 -8.17 33.23 -5.86
C MET A 291 -6.85 32.46 -5.92
N ALA A 292 -6.93 31.13 -5.91
CA ALA A 292 -5.77 30.28 -6.18
C ALA A 292 -5.25 30.48 -7.61
N PRO A 293 -3.95 30.24 -7.87
CA PRO A 293 -3.40 30.21 -9.22
C PRO A 293 -4.13 29.19 -10.12
N ALA A 294 -4.02 29.37 -11.43
CA ALA A 294 -4.50 28.38 -12.38
C ALA A 294 -3.80 27.03 -12.15
N GLY A 295 -4.57 25.94 -12.20
CA GLY A 295 -4.08 24.60 -11.93
C GLY A 295 -5.16 23.55 -12.13
N VAL A 296 -4.83 22.29 -11.83
CA VAL A 296 -5.81 21.20 -11.82
C VAL A 296 -6.55 21.24 -10.50
N GLU A 297 -7.87 21.40 -10.57
CA GLU A 297 -8.72 21.29 -9.38
C GLU A 297 -8.86 19.83 -9.00
N CYS A 298 -8.54 19.52 -7.74
CA CYS A 298 -8.66 18.18 -7.18
C CYS A 298 -9.44 18.24 -5.87
N PHE A 299 -10.14 17.16 -5.53
CA PHE A 299 -10.70 16.98 -4.20
C PHE A 299 -10.03 15.80 -3.50
N VAL A 300 -9.91 15.92 -2.18
CA VAL A 300 -9.50 14.84 -1.29
C VAL A 300 -10.52 14.76 -0.17
N GLY A 301 -11.16 13.61 -0.03
CA GLY A 301 -12.09 13.28 1.04
C GLY A 301 -11.52 12.16 1.90
N GLY A 302 -11.83 12.20 3.20
CA GLY A 302 -11.44 11.13 4.11
C GLY A 302 -12.55 10.85 5.10
N ARG A 303 -12.83 9.57 5.34
CA ARG A 303 -13.72 9.12 6.41
C ARG A 303 -13.15 7.89 7.10
N ARG A 304 -13.50 7.70 8.37
CA ARG A 304 -13.22 6.45 9.08
C ARG A 304 -14.48 5.61 9.04
N ASP A 305 -14.46 4.59 8.20
CA ASP A 305 -15.54 3.63 8.03
C ASP A 305 -15.50 2.56 9.14
N PRO A 306 -16.63 2.16 9.73
CA PRO A 306 -16.64 1.14 10.79
C PRO A 306 -16.14 -0.24 10.35
N ALA A 307 -16.33 -0.62 9.08
CA ALA A 307 -15.94 -1.93 8.57
C ALA A 307 -14.57 -1.88 7.89
N PHE A 308 -14.32 -0.85 7.08
CA PHE A 308 -13.11 -0.76 6.25
C PHE A 308 -11.98 0.05 6.89
N GLY A 309 -12.22 0.71 8.02
CA GLY A 309 -11.24 1.61 8.64
C GLY A 309 -11.07 2.92 7.85
N PRO A 310 -9.86 3.50 7.79
CA PRO A 310 -9.64 4.75 7.05
C PRO A 310 -9.87 4.58 5.55
N VAL A 311 -10.82 5.34 5.00
CA VAL A 311 -11.11 5.40 3.57
C VAL A 311 -10.79 6.81 3.07
N ILE A 312 -9.98 6.88 2.02
CA ILE A 312 -9.61 8.12 1.34
C ILE A 312 -10.17 8.09 -0.07
N VAL A 313 -10.77 9.20 -0.50
CA VAL A 313 -11.24 9.42 -1.87
C VAL A 313 -10.43 10.57 -2.45
N VAL A 314 -9.94 10.40 -3.67
CA VAL A 314 -9.21 11.43 -4.42
C VAL A 314 -9.78 11.47 -5.83
N GLY A 315 -10.01 12.66 -6.36
CA GLY A 315 -10.49 12.84 -7.72
C GLY A 315 -10.36 14.28 -8.21
N LEU A 316 -10.86 14.53 -9.41
CA LEU A 316 -10.93 15.88 -9.98
C LEU A 316 -12.05 16.67 -9.30
N GLY A 317 -11.76 17.92 -8.94
CA GLY A 317 -12.69 18.82 -8.27
C GLY A 317 -13.65 19.56 -9.23
N GLY A 318 -14.28 20.62 -8.73
CA GLY A 318 -15.22 21.44 -9.49
C GLY A 318 -16.55 20.74 -9.73
N ILE A 319 -17.16 20.97 -10.90
CA ILE A 319 -18.42 20.33 -11.30
C ILE A 319 -18.32 18.81 -11.45
N PHE A 320 -17.10 18.27 -11.51
CA PHE A 320 -16.87 16.83 -11.65
C PHE A 320 -17.02 16.08 -10.32
N ILE A 321 -17.15 16.78 -9.18
CA ILE A 321 -17.29 16.15 -7.87
C ILE A 321 -18.59 15.33 -7.73
N GLU A 322 -19.63 15.66 -8.51
CA GLU A 322 -20.92 14.95 -8.50
C GLU A 322 -20.92 13.67 -9.34
N ILE A 323 -19.84 13.40 -10.07
CA ILE A 323 -19.73 12.22 -10.95
C ILE A 323 -19.12 11.01 -10.21
N PHE A 324 -18.55 11.20 -9.01
CA PHE A 324 -17.83 10.18 -8.24
C PHE A 324 -18.48 9.89 -6.89
#